data_AF-L9YWJ4-F1
#
_entry.id   AF-L9YWJ4-F1
#
_cell.length_a   1.000
_cell.length_b   1.000
_cell.length_c   1.000
_cell.angle_alpha   90.00
_cell.angle_beta   90.00
_cell.angle_gamma   90.00
#
_symmetry.space_group_name_H-M   'P 1'
#
loop_
_entity.id
_entity.type
_entity.pdbx_description
1 polymer ?
#
loop_
_entity_poly.entity_id
_entity_poly.type
_entity_poly.pdbx_seq_one_letter_code
_entity_poly.pdbx_strand_id
1 'polypeptide(L)'
;MQASIDAVRVAGTPEGPVPVVVLTVEGEDDVVPIFIGFSEATSIARGLEAEDIGRPLTHDLLLDVMEELGSRIDRVVVTEIEQRESGQGGTYIADPVSYTH
;
A
#
# COMPACT_ATOMS: atom_id res chain seq x y z
N MET A 1 -13.02 -8.04 6.01
CA MET A 1 -12.18 -7.51 7.10
C MET A 1 -11.71 -6.14 6.66
N GLN A 2 -11.81 -5.13 7.53
CA GLN A 2 -11.32 -3.79 7.24
C GLN A 2 -9.90 -3.67 7.78
N ALA A 3 -8.98 -3.18 6.94
CA ALA A 3 -7.58 -3.02 7.30
C ALA A 3 -7.14 -1.58 7.07
N SER A 4 -6.22 -1.11 7.92
CA SER A 4 -5.60 0.22 7.82
C SER A 4 -4.09 0.13 7.94
N ILE A 5 -3.38 1.07 7.30
CA ILE A 5 -1.93 1.19 7.48
C ILE A 5 -1.66 1.71 8.90
N ASP A 6 -0.94 0.92 9.69
CA ASP A 6 -0.44 1.34 11.01
C ASP A 6 0.88 2.10 10.85
N ALA A 7 1.83 1.54 10.10
CA ALA A 7 3.14 2.14 9.92
C ALA A 7 3.86 1.65 8.66
N VAL A 8 4.78 2.47 8.17
CA VAL A 8 5.84 2.07 7.23
C VAL A 8 7.15 1.96 8.02
N ARG A 9 7.79 0.79 8.00
CA ARG A 9 9.03 0.51 8.74
C ARG A 9 10.09 -0.09 7.82
N VAL A 10 11.29 -0.28 8.35
CA VAL A 10 12.38 -1.00 7.69
C VAL A 10 12.76 -2.20 8.56
N ALA A 11 12.59 -3.40 8.01
CA ALA A 11 13.02 -4.64 8.65
C ALA A 11 14.48 -4.94 8.26
N GLY A 12 15.28 -5.42 9.20
CA GLY A 12 16.60 -5.99 8.88
C GLY A 12 16.46 -7.46 8.49
N THR A 13 16.78 -7.81 7.25
CA THR A 13 16.84 -9.20 6.79
C THR A 13 18.29 -9.61 6.52
N PRO A 14 18.60 -10.91 6.38
CA PRO A 14 19.95 -11.36 6.02
C PRO A 14 20.47 -10.77 4.71
N GLU A 15 19.57 -10.42 3.79
CA GLU A 15 19.87 -9.83 2.48
C GLU A 15 20.00 -8.30 2.54
N GLY A 16 19.59 -7.66 3.64
CA GLY A 16 19.68 -6.23 3.85
C GLY A 16 18.42 -5.60 4.46
N PRO A 17 18.39 -4.26 4.57
CA PRO A 17 17.19 -3.55 5.01
C PRO A 17 16.10 -3.64 3.94
N VAL A 18 14.90 -4.10 4.33
CA VAL A 18 13.74 -4.20 3.44
C VAL A 18 12.58 -3.41 4.05
N PRO A 19 11.96 -2.46 3.32
CA PRO A 19 10.77 -1.75 3.78
C PRO A 19 9.57 -2.69 3.95
N VAL A 20 8.76 -2.39 4.97
CA VAL A 20 7.54 -3.15 5.29
C VAL A 20 6.43 -2.17 5.66
N VAL A 21 5.26 -2.38 5.07
CA VAL A 21 4.00 -1.77 5.51
C VAL A 21 3.36 -2.72 6.51
N VAL A 22 3.01 -2.20 7.67
CA VAL A 22 2.29 -2.92 8.71
C VAL A 22 0.83 -2.54 8.62
N LEU A 23 -0.03 -3.53 8.37
CA LEU A 23 -1.47 -3.35 8.38
C LEU A 23 -2.06 -3.86 9.69
N THR A 24 -2.97 -3.10 10.26
CA THR A 24 -3.86 -3.53 11.36
C THR A 24 -5.21 -3.94 10.78
N VAL A 25 -5.82 -4.97 11.34
CA VAL A 25 -7.14 -5.46 10.93
C VAL A 25 -8.12 -5.18 12.07
N GLU A 26 -9.25 -4.56 11.74
CA GLU A 26 -10.28 -4.26 12.73
C GLU A 26 -10.80 -5.55 13.38
N GLY A 27 -10.69 -5.61 14.71
CA GLY A 27 -11.13 -6.76 15.51
C GLY A 27 -10.06 -7.83 15.73
N GLU A 28 -8.86 -7.67 15.16
CA GLU A 28 -7.74 -8.61 15.32
C GLU A 28 -6.56 -7.92 16.03
N ASP A 29 -5.90 -8.64 16.94
CA ASP A 29 -4.69 -8.15 17.61
C ASP A 29 -3.43 -8.32 16.74
N ASP A 30 -3.47 -9.26 15.79
CA ASP A 30 -2.37 -9.56 14.89
C ASP A 30 -2.28 -8.54 13.75
N VAL A 31 -1.04 -8.25 13.33
CA VAL A 31 -0.75 -7.36 12.20
C VAL A 31 -0.35 -8.14 10.96
N VAL A 32 -0.63 -7.59 9.79
CA VAL A 32 -0.24 -8.15 8.49
C VAL A 32 0.94 -7.37 7.92
N PRO A 33 2.16 -7.94 7.87
CA PRO A 33 3.30 -7.30 7.24
C PRO A 33 3.31 -7.54 5.73
N ILE A 34 3.40 -6.46 4.95
CA ILE A 34 3.59 -6.49 3.49
C ILE A 34 4.93 -5.85 3.15
N PHE A 35 5.86 -6.65 2.63
CA PHE A 35 7.17 -6.16 2.19
C PHE A 35 7.04 -5.45 0.84
N ILE A 36 7.66 -4.28 0.74
CA ILE A 36 7.61 -3.41 -0.44
C ILE A 36 9.01 -2.86 -0.77
N GLY A 37 9.16 -2.27 -1.95
CA GLY A 37 10.34 -1.54 -2.35
C GLY A 37 10.44 -0.16 -1.69
N PHE A 38 11.66 0.39 -1.69
CA PHE A 38 11.94 1.72 -1.11
C PHE A 38 11.16 2.85 -1.78
N SER A 39 10.93 2.77 -3.09
CA SER A 39 10.17 3.77 -3.84
C SER A 39 8.69 3.80 -3.41
N GLU A 40 8.09 2.62 -3.21
CA GLU A 40 6.73 2.51 -2.68
C GLU A 40 6.68 3.02 -1.24
N ALA A 41 7.62 2.61 -0.38
CA ALA A 41 7.67 3.01 1.02
C ALA A 41 7.75 4.53 1.17
N THR A 42 8.59 5.18 0.37
CA THR A 42 8.71 6.66 0.33
C THR A 42 7.39 7.30 -0.10
N SER A 43 6.71 6.73 -1.09
CA SER A 43 5.45 7.28 -1.60
C SER A 43 4.32 7.16 -0.58
N ILE A 44 4.23 6.02 0.10
CA ILE A 44 3.25 5.79 1.17
C ILE A 44 3.53 6.71 2.36
N ALA A 45 4.78 6.83 2.79
CA ALA A 45 5.17 7.70 3.90
C ALA A 45 4.74 9.16 3.65
N ARG A 46 4.99 9.68 2.44
CA ARG A 46 4.53 11.02 2.05
C ARG A 46 3.03 11.18 2.09
N GLY A 47 2.30 10.18 1.59
CA GLY A 47 0.83 10.17 1.63
C GLY A 47 0.29 10.17 3.07
N LEU A 48 0.94 9.46 3.99
CA LEU A 48 0.59 9.44 5.41
C LEU A 48 0.92 10.76 6.12
N GLU A 49 2.03 11.40 5.75
CA GLU A 49 2.45 12.69 6.31
C GLU A 49 1.69 13.89 5.72
N ALA A 50 0.93 13.68 4.63
CA ALA A 50 0.24 14.72 3.87
C ALA A 50 1.17 15.88 3.47
N GLU A 51 2.39 15.55 3.06
CA GLU A 51 3.43 16.53 2.71
C GLU A 51 3.11 17.23 1.38
N ASP A 52 2.89 18.55 1.41
CA ASP A 52 2.73 19.36 0.19
C ASP A 52 4.10 19.82 -0.34
N ILE A 53 4.42 19.39 -1.55
CA ILE A 53 5.70 19.56 -2.24
C ILE A 53 5.58 20.47 -3.46
N GLY A 54 4.45 21.20 -3.59
CA GLY A 54 4.23 22.27 -4.55
C GLY A 54 4.08 21.82 -6.02
N ARG A 55 4.06 20.51 -6.27
CA ARG A 55 3.72 19.89 -7.56
C ARG A 55 3.18 18.48 -7.33
N PRO A 56 2.25 17.99 -8.17
CA PRO A 56 1.73 16.64 -8.04
C PRO A 56 2.85 15.61 -8.32
N LEU A 57 2.97 14.61 -7.44
CA LEU A 57 3.75 13.41 -7.70
C LEU A 57 2.95 12.39 -8.50
N THR A 58 3.57 11.24 -8.79
CA THR A 58 2.94 10.16 -9.56
C THR A 58 1.58 9.73 -9.00
N HIS A 59 1.46 9.60 -7.67
CA HIS A 59 0.22 9.15 -7.04
C HIS A 59 -0.84 10.25 -7.02
N ASP A 60 -0.45 11.51 -6.78
CA ASP A 60 -1.36 12.66 -6.84
C ASP A 60 -1.89 12.83 -8.27
N LEU A 61 -1.00 12.83 -9.26
CA LEU A 61 -1.35 12.94 -10.67
C LEU A 61 -2.25 11.78 -11.12
N LEU A 62 -2.03 10.56 -10.62
CA LEU A 62 -2.91 9.43 -10.91
C LEU A 62 -4.32 9.67 -10.39
N LEU A 63 -4.46 10.16 -9.15
CA LEU A 63 -5.75 10.49 -8.56
C LEU A 63 -6.44 11.61 -9.34
N ASP A 64 -5.71 12.67 -9.71
CA ASP A 64 -6.22 13.77 -10.53
C ASP A 64 -6.75 13.27 -11.88
N VAL A 65 -5.99 12.41 -12.56
CA VAL A 65 -6.40 11.82 -13.84
C VAL A 65 -7.65 10.95 -13.69
N MET A 66 -7.74 10.16 -12.62
CA MET A 66 -8.94 9.36 -12.35
C MET A 66 -10.17 10.23 -12.10
N GLU A 67 -10.00 11.31 -11.33
CA GLU A 67 -11.08 12.26 -11.03
C GLU A 67 -11.58 12.98 -12.28
N GLU A 68 -10.68 13.43 -13.16
CA GLU A 68 -11.01 14.05 -14.45
C GLU A 68 -11.74 13.08 -15.40
N LEU A 69 -11.50 11.77 -15.25
CA LEU A 69 -12.22 10.72 -15.97
C LEU A 69 -13.55 10.33 -15.28
N GLY A 70 -13.96 11.05 -14.24
CA GLY A 70 -15.19 10.83 -13.48
C GLY A 70 -15.13 9.67 -12.48
N SER A 71 -13.93 9.17 -12.16
CA SER A 71 -13.73 8.03 -11.25
C SER A 71 -13.11 8.45 -9.92
N ARG A 72 -13.49 7.76 -8.84
CA ARG A 72 -12.87 7.92 -7.52
C ARG A 72 -12.58 6.57 -6.89
N ILE A 73 -11.37 6.40 -6.35
CA ILE A 73 -11.01 5.23 -5.54
C ILE A 73 -11.72 5.31 -4.19
N ASP A 74 -12.50 4.29 -3.86
CA ASP A 74 -13.16 4.13 -2.56
C ASP A 74 -12.29 3.34 -1.58
N ARG A 75 -11.76 2.21 -2.06
CA ARG A 75 -10.90 1.32 -1.27
C ARG A 75 -10.02 0.47 -2.18
N VAL A 76 -9.02 -0.16 -1.58
CA VAL A 76 -8.21 -1.20 -2.22
C VAL A 76 -8.45 -2.52 -1.49
N VAL A 77 -8.65 -3.59 -2.25
CA VAL A 77 -8.92 -4.93 -1.69
C VAL A 77 -7.79 -5.86 -2.09
N VAL A 78 -7.12 -6.46 -1.11
CA VAL A 78 -6.23 -7.59 -1.36
C VAL A 78 -7.10 -8.81 -1.66
N THR A 79 -7.04 -9.29 -2.90
CA THR A 79 -7.90 -10.36 -3.41
C THR A 79 -7.23 -11.73 -3.39
N GLU A 80 -5.92 -11.77 -3.54
CA GLU A 80 -5.15 -13.01 -3.61
C GLU A 80 -3.75 -12.86 -3.02
N ILE A 81 -3.19 -13.98 -2.56
CA ILE A 81 -1.77 -14.10 -2.23
C ILE A 81 -1.20 -15.25 -3.05
N GLU A 82 -0.38 -14.92 -4.05
CA GLU A 82 0.36 -15.91 -4.83
C GLU A 82 1.59 -16.35 -4.04
N GLN A 83 1.59 -17.61 -3.59
CA GLN A 83 2.70 -18.16 -2.82
C GLN A 83 3.93 -18.38 -3.71
N ARG A 84 5.10 -18.04 -3.17
CA ARG A 84 6.37 -18.38 -3.83
C ARG A 84 6.74 -19.83 -3.57
N GLU A 85 7.38 -20.49 -4.53
CA GLU A 85 7.78 -21.90 -4.44
C GLU A 85 8.69 -22.21 -3.24
N SER A 86 9.40 -21.20 -2.70
CA SER A 86 10.25 -21.33 -1.52
C SER A 86 9.48 -21.51 -0.19
N GLY A 87 8.14 -21.35 -0.18
CA GLY A 87 7.31 -21.43 1.03
C GLY A 87 7.51 -20.26 2.00
N GLN A 88 8.34 -19.28 1.66
CA GLN A 88 8.59 -18.08 2.45
C GLN A 88 7.99 -16.86 1.74
N GLY A 89 6.81 -16.45 2.22
CA GLY A 89 6.09 -15.28 1.72
C GLY A 89 5.27 -15.53 0.45
N GLY A 90 4.70 -14.45 -0.08
CA GLY A 90 3.88 -14.45 -1.28
C GLY A 90 3.76 -13.06 -1.87
N THR A 91 3.25 -12.98 -3.09
CA THR A 91 2.90 -11.73 -3.76
C THR A 91 1.43 -11.44 -3.46
N TYR A 92 1.17 -10.31 -2.79
CA TYR A 92 -0.19 -9.83 -2.55
C TYR A 92 -0.71 -9.19 -3.83
N ILE A 93 -1.85 -9.66 -4.33
CA ILE A 93 -2.58 -9.09 -5.46
C ILE A 93 -3.71 -8.24 -4.90
N ALA A 94 -3.82 -7.00 -5.36
CA ALA A 94 -4.79 -6.04 -4.86
C ALA A 94 -5.46 -5.29 -6.00
N ASP A 95 -6.78 -5.12 -5.86
CA ASP A 95 -7.62 -4.47 -6.84
C ASP A 95 -8.23 -3.19 -6.24
N PRO A 96 -8.15 -2.04 -6.93
CA PRO A 96 -8.88 -0.84 -6.53
C PRO A 96 -10.36 -1.02 -6.80
N VAL A 97 -11.19 -0.72 -5.81
CA VAL A 97 -12.62 -0.56 -5.98
C VAL A 97 -12.87 0.93 -6.18
N SER A 98 -13.36 1.28 -7.37
CA SER A 98 -13.73 2.65 -7.72
C SER A 98 -15.19 2.75 -8.12
N TYR A 99 -15.73 3.96 -8.04
CA TYR A 99 -17.05 4.30 -8.55
C TYR A 99 -16.92 5.41 -9.60
N THR A 100 -17.72 5.33 -10.65
CA THR A 100 -17.83 6.36 -11.69
C THR A 100 -19.07 7.21 -11.44
N HIS A 101 -18.93 8.53 -11.51
CA HIS A 101 -20.03 9.49 -11.41
C HIS A 101 -20.57 9.87 -12.79
#